data_AF-A0A1D8RH55-F1
#
_entry.id   AF-A0A1D8RH55-F1
#
_cell.length_a   1.000
_cell.length_b   1.000
_cell.length_c   1.000
_cell.angle_alpha   90.00
_cell.angle_beta   90.00
_cell.angle_gamma   90.00
#
_symmetry.space_group_name_H-M   'P 1'
#
loop_
_entity.id
_entity.type
_entity.pdbx_description
1 polymer ?
#
loop_
_entity_poly.entity_id
_entity_poly.type
_entity_poly.pdbx_seq_one_letter_code
_entity_poly.pdbx_strand_id
1 'polypeptide(L)'
;YDAALVSALKDMEEEILEGLKSEDLEEYLSGPFTVVIKESCDGMGDVSEKHGSGPAVPEKAVRFSFTIMTISVSSHNTSIRVFEEAKPNSELCCKPVCLMLADESDHETLTAILSPLIAEREAMKSSELMLEIGGILRSFKFVFRGTGYDEKLVREVEGLEASGSIFICTLCDATRLEASQNLVFHSITRSHTENLQRYETWRSNPHHESVDELRNRVKGVSAKPFIETVPS
;
A
#
# COMPACT_ATOMS: atom_id res chain seq x y z
N TYR A 1 6.17 10.58 6.58
CA TYR A 1 5.80 10.06 5.23
C TYR A 1 5.46 11.25 4.36
N ASP A 2 4.50 12.07 4.77
CA ASP A 2 4.32 13.47 4.35
C ASP A 2 5.60 14.21 3.91
N ALA A 3 6.65 14.29 4.74
CA ALA A 3 7.90 14.97 4.41
C ALA A 3 8.63 14.33 3.21
N ALA A 4 8.58 13.00 3.09
CA ALA A 4 9.14 12.29 1.95
C ALA A 4 8.34 12.54 0.66
N LEU A 5 7.01 12.66 0.77
CA LEU A 5 6.15 13.03 -0.37
C LEU A 5 6.38 14.47 -0.81
N VAL A 6 6.52 15.41 0.15
CA VAL A 6 6.87 16.81 -0.15
C VAL A 6 8.20 16.89 -0.88
N SER A 7 9.23 16.20 -0.39
CA SER A 7 10.53 16.14 -1.05
C SER A 7 10.41 15.55 -2.45
N ALA A 8 9.70 14.44 -2.62
CA ALA A 8 9.53 13.80 -3.92
C ALA A 8 8.77 14.68 -4.92
N LEU A 9 7.72 15.38 -4.50
CA LEU A 9 6.99 16.32 -5.36
C LEU A 9 7.85 17.54 -5.73
N LYS A 10 8.71 17.98 -4.81
CA LYS A 10 9.67 19.05 -5.05
C LYS A 10 10.75 18.66 -6.06
N ASP A 11 11.24 17.43 -5.98
CA ASP A 11 12.19 16.89 -6.96
C ASP A 11 11.57 16.85 -8.37
N MET A 12 10.24 16.73 -8.46
CA MET A 12 9.47 16.61 -9.71
C MET A 12 8.86 17.94 -10.19
N GLU A 13 9.34 19.07 -9.66
CA GLU A 13 8.77 20.40 -9.96
C GLU A 13 8.83 20.73 -11.45
N GLU A 14 9.94 20.42 -12.12
CA GLU A 14 10.10 20.67 -13.57
C GLU A 14 9.12 19.81 -14.38
N GLU A 15 9.03 18.52 -14.09
CA GLU A 15 8.13 17.59 -14.79
C GLU A 15 6.66 17.95 -14.63
N ILE A 16 6.25 18.43 -13.45
CA ILE A 16 4.88 18.89 -13.22
C ILE A 16 4.57 20.14 -14.07
N LEU A 17 5.49 21.10 -14.13
CA LEU A 17 5.30 22.34 -14.90
C LEU A 17 5.34 22.07 -16.41
N GLU A 18 6.25 21.21 -16.87
CA GLU A 18 6.32 20.75 -18.26
C GLU A 18 5.03 20.01 -18.65
N GLY A 19 4.50 19.17 -17.75
CA GLY A 19 3.24 18.46 -17.93
C GLY A 19 2.02 19.36 -18.05
N LEU A 20 1.95 20.43 -17.26
CA LEU A 20 0.90 21.45 -17.41
C LEU A 20 0.98 22.10 -18.79
N LYS A 21 2.19 22.47 -19.22
CA LYS A 21 2.42 23.11 -20.51
C LYS A 21 2.12 22.18 -21.69
N SER A 22 2.47 20.89 -21.60
CA SER A 22 2.20 19.93 -22.68
C SER A 22 0.71 19.67 -22.88
N GLU A 23 -0.08 19.77 -21.82
CA GLU A 23 -1.54 19.63 -21.84
C GLU A 23 -2.27 20.97 -22.10
N ASP A 24 -1.54 22.03 -22.48
CA ASP A 24 -2.07 23.38 -22.76
C ASP A 24 -2.86 23.98 -21.57
N LEU A 25 -2.42 23.66 -20.35
CA LEU A 25 -2.99 24.16 -19.10
C LEU A 25 -2.24 25.41 -18.61
N GLU A 26 -2.96 26.28 -17.92
CA GLU A 26 -2.41 27.49 -17.34
C GLU A 26 -1.35 27.15 -16.27
N GLU A 27 -0.14 27.69 -16.41
CA GLU A 27 0.97 27.44 -15.46
C GLU A 27 0.59 27.85 -14.02
N TYR A 28 -0.36 28.78 -13.84
CA TYR A 28 -0.80 29.23 -12.52
C TYR A 28 -1.91 28.38 -11.88
N LEU A 29 -2.27 27.25 -12.48
CA LEU A 29 -3.36 26.40 -11.99
C LEU A 29 -3.06 25.76 -10.62
N SER A 30 -3.75 26.20 -9.57
CA SER A 30 -3.43 25.82 -8.18
C SER A 30 -4.00 24.46 -7.73
N GLY A 31 -4.77 23.76 -8.56
CA GLY A 31 -5.29 22.42 -8.25
C GLY A 31 -6.80 22.37 -7.95
N PRO A 32 -7.30 21.30 -7.32
CA PRO A 32 -6.52 20.24 -6.64
C PRO A 32 -5.88 19.24 -7.62
N PHE A 33 -4.60 18.97 -7.42
CA PHE A 33 -3.88 17.88 -8.06
C PHE A 33 -4.15 16.58 -7.32
N THR A 34 -4.29 15.47 -8.03
CA THR A 34 -4.39 14.12 -7.47
C THR A 34 -3.14 13.35 -7.81
N VAL A 35 -2.42 12.92 -6.78
CA VAL A 35 -1.18 12.16 -6.87
C VAL A 35 -1.48 10.70 -6.54
N VAL A 36 -1.31 9.82 -7.52
CA VAL A 36 -1.46 8.37 -7.31
C VAL A 36 -0.11 7.80 -6.94
N ILE A 37 -0.03 7.17 -5.77
CA ILE A 37 1.18 6.63 -5.18
C ILE A 37 1.08 5.11 -5.17
N LYS A 38 2.06 4.42 -5.78
CA LYS A 38 2.26 2.99 -5.57
C LYS A 38 3.08 2.79 -4.30
N GLU A 39 2.54 2.07 -3.33
CA GLU A 39 3.28 1.65 -2.15
C GLU A 39 3.83 0.25 -2.37
N SER A 40 5.03 -0.01 -1.84
CA SER A 40 5.71 -1.29 -1.98
C SER A 40 6.43 -1.64 -0.69
N CYS A 41 6.37 -2.91 -0.31
CA CYS A 41 7.09 -3.41 0.85
C CYS A 41 7.62 -4.80 0.53
N ASP A 42 8.91 -5.01 0.79
CA ASP A 42 9.59 -6.28 0.54
C ASP A 42 10.51 -6.67 1.70
N GLY A 43 10.47 -7.94 2.08
CA GLY A 43 11.46 -8.57 2.93
C GLY A 43 12.67 -9.07 2.13
N MET A 44 13.85 -8.91 2.71
CA MET A 44 15.13 -9.34 2.15
C MET A 44 15.81 -10.31 3.11
N GLY A 45 16.18 -11.48 2.60
CA GLY A 45 17.04 -12.44 3.31
C GLY A 45 18.52 -12.16 3.10
N ASP A 46 19.37 -12.92 3.79
CA ASP A 46 20.83 -12.93 3.63
C ASP A 46 21.49 -11.56 3.81
N VAL A 47 20.94 -10.72 4.71
CA VAL A 47 21.50 -9.41 5.05
C VAL A 47 22.43 -9.57 6.26
N SER A 48 23.70 -9.87 6.02
CA SER A 48 24.64 -10.24 7.09
C SER A 48 24.76 -9.21 8.21
N GLU A 49 24.69 -9.69 9.45
CA GLU A 49 24.94 -8.88 10.64
C GLU A 49 26.41 -8.45 10.68
N LYS A 50 26.68 -7.22 11.12
CA LYS A 50 28.05 -6.72 11.29
C LYS A 50 28.49 -6.84 12.75
N HIS A 51 29.77 -7.10 12.97
CA HIS A 51 30.37 -6.92 14.29
C HIS A 51 30.19 -5.48 14.78
N GLY A 52 29.97 -5.29 16.09
CA GLY A 52 29.81 -3.97 16.67
C GLY A 52 29.30 -4.01 18.11
N SER A 53 29.00 -2.84 18.67
CA SER A 53 28.49 -2.65 20.03
C SER A 53 26.97 -2.54 20.11
N GLY A 54 26.25 -2.76 19.00
CA GLY A 54 24.80 -2.67 18.93
C GLY A 54 24.09 -3.89 19.53
N PRO A 55 22.76 -3.85 19.66
CA PRO A 55 21.99 -5.04 19.96
C PRO A 55 22.14 -6.07 18.83
N ALA A 56 21.90 -7.34 19.15
CA ALA A 56 21.78 -8.37 18.12
C ALA A 56 20.60 -8.04 17.20
N VAL A 57 20.82 -8.14 15.89
CA VAL A 57 19.80 -7.88 14.87
C VAL A 57 19.64 -9.10 13.96
N PRO A 58 18.44 -9.34 13.40
CA PRO A 58 18.26 -10.43 12.44
C PRO A 58 19.07 -10.17 11.17
N GLU A 59 19.54 -11.24 10.52
CA GLU A 59 20.22 -11.17 9.22
C GLU A 59 19.22 -11.01 8.05
N LYS A 60 18.24 -10.14 8.25
CA LYS A 60 17.15 -9.83 7.32
C LYS A 60 16.84 -8.35 7.37
N ALA A 61 16.25 -7.85 6.30
CA ALA A 61 15.77 -6.48 6.24
C ALA A 61 14.34 -6.44 5.70
N VAL A 62 13.61 -5.39 6.06
CA VAL A 62 12.36 -5.01 5.40
C VAL A 62 12.52 -3.59 4.87
N ARG A 63 12.05 -3.36 3.66
CA ARG A 63 12.09 -2.07 3.01
C ARG A 63 10.68 -1.65 2.60
N PHE A 64 10.25 -0.50 3.11
CA PHE A 64 9.03 0.16 2.67
C PHE A 64 9.40 1.34 1.76
N SER A 65 8.80 1.38 0.57
CA SER A 65 9.09 2.36 -0.47
C SER A 65 7.81 2.84 -1.15
N PHE A 66 7.90 3.94 -1.90
CA PHE A 66 6.83 4.39 -2.76
C PHE A 66 7.32 4.91 -4.11
N THR A 67 6.39 4.98 -5.06
CA THR A 67 6.60 5.59 -6.37
C THR A 67 5.41 6.49 -6.67
N ILE A 68 5.66 7.72 -7.09
CA ILE A 68 4.63 8.59 -7.67
C ILE A 68 4.35 8.05 -9.08
N MET A 69 3.17 7.48 -9.28
CA MET A 69 2.80 6.84 -10.54
C MET A 69 2.26 7.85 -11.53
N THR A 70 1.30 8.66 -11.08
CA THR A 70 0.71 9.70 -11.92
C THR A 70 0.37 10.92 -11.08
N ILE A 71 0.42 12.10 -11.70
CA ILE A 71 -0.14 13.32 -11.17
C ILE A 71 -1.17 13.81 -12.18
N SER A 72 -2.39 14.03 -11.71
CA SER A 72 -3.46 14.59 -12.54
C SER A 72 -4.08 15.81 -11.89
N VAL A 73 -4.78 16.62 -12.67
CA VAL A 73 -5.51 17.77 -12.18
C VAL A 73 -6.90 17.80 -12.80
N SER A 74 -7.89 18.20 -12.01
CA SER A 74 -9.27 18.30 -12.49
C SER A 74 -9.46 19.63 -13.22
N SER A 75 -9.85 19.58 -14.49
CA SER A 75 -10.22 20.75 -15.30
C SER A 75 -11.51 20.44 -16.07
N HIS A 76 -12.49 21.34 -16.09
CA HIS A 76 -13.75 21.17 -16.85
C HIS A 76 -14.46 19.79 -16.68
N ASN A 77 -14.49 19.23 -15.47
CA ASN A 77 -15.02 17.89 -15.15
C ASN A 77 -14.28 16.69 -15.80
N THR A 78 -13.07 16.89 -16.31
CA THR A 78 -12.17 15.82 -16.74
C THR A 78 -10.89 15.83 -15.90
N SER A 79 -10.36 14.65 -15.60
CA SER A 79 -9.05 14.51 -14.95
C SER A 79 -7.98 14.46 -16.02
N ILE A 80 -7.20 15.52 -16.14
CA ILE A 80 -6.10 15.63 -17.11
C ILE A 80 -4.81 15.22 -16.40
N ARG A 81 -4.04 14.33 -17.02
CA ARG A 81 -2.81 13.78 -16.43
C ARG A 81 -1.62 14.61 -16.87
N VAL A 82 -0.94 15.24 -15.91
CA VAL A 82 0.23 16.10 -16.15
C VAL A 82 1.54 15.34 -15.98
N PHE A 83 1.54 14.24 -15.22
CA PHE A 83 2.69 13.36 -15.10
C PHE A 83 2.26 11.90 -15.10
N GLU A 84 3.07 11.06 -15.75
CA GLU A 84 3.01 9.60 -15.67
C GLU A 84 4.44 9.05 -15.65
N GLU A 85 4.72 8.18 -14.67
CA GLU A 85 6.00 7.49 -14.59
C GLU A 85 6.14 6.51 -15.75
N ALA A 86 7.11 6.77 -16.63
CA ALA A 86 7.34 5.97 -17.83
C ALA A 86 7.87 4.56 -17.52
N LYS A 87 8.58 4.38 -16.41
CA LYS A 87 9.18 3.11 -15.98
C LYS A 87 8.80 2.80 -14.53
N PRO A 88 7.53 2.46 -14.24
CA PRO A 88 7.00 2.38 -12.89
C PRO A 88 7.61 1.28 -11.99
N ASN A 89 8.40 0.38 -12.58
CA ASN A 89 9.10 -0.69 -11.87
C ASN A 89 10.62 -0.52 -11.89
N SER A 90 11.13 0.63 -12.33
CA SER A 90 12.56 0.94 -12.23
C SER A 90 12.94 1.28 -10.79
N GLU A 91 14.13 0.85 -10.40
CA GLU A 91 14.84 1.23 -9.20
C GLU A 91 14.99 2.76 -9.04
N LEU A 92 15.01 3.51 -10.14
CA LEU A 92 15.19 4.97 -10.12
C LEU A 92 13.98 5.72 -9.56
N CYS A 93 12.77 5.18 -9.73
CA CYS A 93 11.52 5.81 -9.29
C CYS A 93 11.00 5.26 -7.94
N CYS A 94 11.62 4.19 -7.44
CA CYS A 94 11.23 3.54 -6.18
C CYS A 94 11.95 4.22 -5.00
N LYS A 95 11.32 5.26 -4.44
CA LYS A 95 11.89 6.07 -3.37
C LYS A 95 11.75 5.34 -2.02
N PRO A 96 12.84 5.03 -1.31
CA PRO A 96 12.78 4.37 -0.01
C PRO A 96 12.27 5.32 1.07
N VAL A 97 11.43 4.81 1.98
CA VAL A 97 10.89 5.58 3.13
C VAL A 97 11.32 4.97 4.46
N CYS A 98 11.31 3.64 4.56
CA CYS A 98 11.69 2.93 5.77
C CYS A 98 12.60 1.77 5.43
N LEU A 99 13.71 1.67 6.14
CA LEU A 99 14.64 0.55 6.10
C LEU A 99 14.78 0.04 7.53
N MET A 100 14.48 -1.24 7.73
CA MET A 100 14.61 -1.88 9.03
C MET A 100 15.36 -3.20 8.91
N LEU A 101 16.18 -3.52 9.90
CA LEU A 101 16.77 -4.85 10.07
C LEU A 101 15.78 -5.67 10.91
N ALA A 102 14.82 -6.28 10.23
CA ALA A 102 13.73 -7.06 10.81
C ALA A 102 13.37 -8.23 9.88
N ASP A 103 12.72 -9.26 10.42
CA ASP A 103 12.05 -10.29 9.62
C ASP A 103 10.62 -9.82 9.33
N GLU A 104 10.20 -9.85 8.06
CA GLU A 104 8.81 -9.56 7.69
C GLU A 104 7.79 -10.52 8.34
N SER A 105 8.27 -11.67 8.84
CA SER A 105 7.45 -12.68 9.52
C SER A 105 7.34 -12.43 11.03
N ASP A 106 8.12 -11.49 11.59
CA ASP A 106 7.98 -11.01 12.97
C ASP A 106 6.93 -9.88 12.99
N HIS A 107 5.68 -10.28 13.22
CA HIS A 107 4.52 -9.38 13.15
C HIS A 107 4.61 -8.24 14.17
N GLU A 108 5.07 -8.53 15.39
CA GLU A 108 5.21 -7.55 16.45
C GLU A 108 6.20 -6.45 16.08
N THR A 109 7.39 -6.83 15.60
CA THR A 109 8.41 -5.85 15.17
C THR A 109 7.95 -5.09 13.93
N LEU A 110 7.38 -5.79 12.94
CA LEU A 110 6.92 -5.19 11.69
C LEU A 110 5.85 -4.13 11.95
N THR A 111 4.83 -4.46 12.75
CA THR A 111 3.74 -3.53 13.08
C THR A 111 4.20 -2.38 13.96
N ALA A 112 5.11 -2.62 14.91
CA ALA A 112 5.67 -1.56 15.74
C ALA A 112 6.40 -0.50 14.90
N ILE A 113 7.15 -0.92 13.86
CA ILE A 113 7.92 0.00 13.01
C ILE A 113 7.04 0.65 11.93
N LEU A 114 6.12 -0.10 11.30
CA LEU A 114 5.33 0.43 10.18
C LEU A 114 4.07 1.19 10.62
N SER A 115 3.52 0.95 11.81
CA SER A 115 2.27 1.61 12.24
C SER A 115 2.31 3.14 12.24
N PRO A 116 3.42 3.85 12.54
CA PRO A 116 3.48 5.30 12.37
C PRO A 116 3.30 5.74 10.91
N LEU A 117 3.91 5.03 9.95
CA LEU A 117 3.76 5.33 8.53
C LEU A 117 2.34 5.11 8.05
N ILE A 118 1.68 4.05 8.54
CA ILE A 118 0.27 3.78 8.23
C ILE A 118 -0.63 4.86 8.84
N ALA A 119 -0.35 5.33 10.06
CA ALA A 119 -1.11 6.42 10.67
C ALA A 119 -0.97 7.73 9.87
N GLU A 120 0.24 8.06 9.42
CA GLU A 120 0.49 9.21 8.56
C GLU A 120 -0.22 9.06 7.19
N ARG A 121 -0.14 7.88 6.58
CA ARG A 121 -0.85 7.54 5.34
C ARG A 121 -2.36 7.74 5.45
N GLU A 122 -2.99 7.23 6.52
CA GLU A 122 -4.42 7.39 6.73
C GLU A 122 -4.82 8.85 6.98
N ALA A 123 -4.00 9.61 7.72
CA ALA A 123 -4.23 11.04 7.88
C ALA A 123 -4.17 11.76 6.52
N MET A 124 -3.20 11.41 5.67
CA MET A 124 -3.02 12.01 4.35
C MET A 124 -4.18 11.73 3.38
N LYS A 125 -4.81 10.55 3.44
CA LYS A 125 -5.96 10.19 2.58
C LYS A 125 -7.16 11.14 2.70
N SER A 126 -7.29 11.82 3.85
CA SER A 126 -8.40 12.74 4.13
C SER A 126 -7.97 14.21 4.20
N SER A 127 -6.74 14.51 3.79
CA SER A 127 -6.15 15.86 3.85
C SER A 127 -5.78 16.40 2.46
N GLU A 128 -5.50 17.69 2.40
CA GLU A 128 -4.89 18.35 1.25
C GLU A 128 -3.53 18.92 1.66
N LEU A 129 -2.49 18.66 0.86
CA LEU A 129 -1.17 19.27 1.02
C LEU A 129 -1.10 20.56 0.21
N MET A 130 -0.79 21.67 0.86
CA MET A 130 -0.44 22.92 0.18
C MET A 130 1.08 23.00 0.01
N LEU A 131 1.55 23.04 -1.23
CA LEU A 131 2.98 23.07 -1.55
C LEU A 131 3.25 24.08 -2.68
N GLU A 132 4.26 24.93 -2.50
CA GLU A 132 4.68 25.88 -3.52
C GLU A 132 5.43 25.13 -4.63
N ILE A 133 5.00 25.23 -5.90
CA ILE A 133 5.64 24.62 -7.09
C ILE A 133 5.63 25.65 -8.21
N GLY A 134 6.80 26.04 -8.71
CA GLY A 134 6.96 27.12 -9.69
C GLY A 134 6.59 28.49 -9.13
N GLY A 135 6.83 28.73 -7.83
CA GLY A 135 6.47 29.99 -7.15
C GLY A 135 4.99 30.14 -6.79
N ILE A 136 4.17 29.10 -7.00
CA ILE A 136 2.72 29.14 -6.80
C ILE A 136 2.32 28.07 -5.80
N LEU A 137 1.52 28.45 -4.80
CA LEU A 137 0.97 27.53 -3.82
C LEU A 137 -0.11 26.66 -4.45
N ARG A 138 0.14 25.36 -4.58
CA ARG A 138 -0.78 24.36 -5.18
C ARG A 138 -1.29 23.38 -4.13
N SER A 139 -2.53 22.90 -4.31
CA SER A 139 -3.15 21.86 -3.48
C SER A 139 -2.98 20.48 -4.10
N PHE A 140 -2.55 19.50 -3.29
CA PHE A 140 -2.36 18.10 -3.67
C PHE A 140 -3.17 17.17 -2.77
N LYS A 141 -3.83 16.19 -3.39
CA LYS A 141 -4.50 15.04 -2.77
C LYS A 141 -3.74 13.77 -3.11
N PHE A 142 -3.76 12.82 -2.20
CA PHE A 142 -3.03 11.57 -2.35
C PHE A 142 -3.98 10.37 -2.44
N VAL A 143 -3.71 9.50 -3.40
CA VAL A 143 -4.36 8.19 -3.55
C VAL A 143 -3.27 7.12 -3.42
N PHE A 144 -3.22 6.48 -2.26
CA PHE A 144 -2.27 5.40 -2.00
C PHE A 144 -2.80 4.08 -2.56
N ARG A 145 -1.96 3.36 -3.29
CA ARG A 145 -2.25 2.05 -3.87
C ARG A 145 -1.18 1.06 -3.43
N GLY A 146 -1.50 0.29 -2.41
CA GLY A 146 -0.62 -0.77 -1.93
C GLY A 146 -0.63 -1.99 -2.83
N THR A 147 0.12 -1.97 -3.94
CA THR A 147 0.19 -3.07 -4.91
C THR A 147 1.57 -3.72 -5.02
N GLY A 148 2.61 -3.16 -4.41
CA GLY A 148 3.98 -3.70 -4.47
C GLY A 148 4.31 -4.63 -3.32
N TYR A 149 3.45 -5.61 -3.04
CA TYR A 149 3.59 -6.60 -1.98
C TYR A 149 3.52 -7.98 -2.62
N ASP A 150 4.35 -8.92 -2.19
CA ASP A 150 4.17 -10.31 -2.60
C ASP A 150 2.97 -10.95 -1.87
N GLU A 151 2.50 -12.10 -2.34
CA GLU A 151 1.31 -12.74 -1.75
C GLU A 151 1.52 -13.10 -0.26
N LYS A 152 2.75 -13.45 0.13
CA LYS A 152 3.06 -13.80 1.52
C LYS A 152 2.82 -12.59 2.41
N LEU A 153 3.37 -11.44 2.05
CA LEU A 153 3.23 -10.21 2.81
C LEU A 153 1.80 -9.67 2.75
N VAL A 154 1.11 -9.74 1.60
CA VAL A 154 -0.32 -9.38 1.52
C VAL A 154 -1.12 -10.18 2.54
N ARG A 155 -0.92 -11.50 2.61
CA ARG A 155 -1.64 -12.35 3.56
C ARG A 155 -1.36 -11.93 5.00
N GLU A 156 -0.10 -11.67 5.33
CA GLU A 156 0.32 -11.25 6.66
C GLU A 156 -0.31 -9.92 7.08
N VAL A 157 -0.27 -8.89 6.21
CA VAL A 157 -0.74 -7.54 6.56
C VAL A 157 -2.26 -7.37 6.47
N GLU A 158 -2.94 -8.20 5.68
CA GLU A 158 -4.41 -8.25 5.55
C GLU A 158 -5.06 -9.31 6.46
N GLY A 159 -4.29 -9.94 7.35
CA GLY A 159 -4.81 -10.87 8.35
C GLY A 159 -5.38 -12.18 7.79
N LEU A 160 -4.93 -12.56 6.59
CA LEU A 160 -5.30 -13.79 5.91
C LEU A 160 -4.41 -14.95 6.39
N GLU A 161 -4.95 -16.16 6.37
CA GLU A 161 -4.11 -17.35 6.52
C GLU A 161 -3.01 -17.40 5.45
N ALA A 162 -1.86 -17.98 5.83
CA ALA A 162 -0.71 -18.19 4.95
C ALA A 162 -1.06 -19.00 3.68
N SER A 163 -0.17 -18.97 2.68
CA SER A 163 -0.40 -19.52 1.32
C SER A 163 -0.72 -21.02 1.27
N GLY A 164 -0.46 -21.77 2.36
CA GLY A 164 -0.86 -23.16 2.53
C GLY A 164 -2.35 -23.38 2.80
N SER A 165 -3.14 -22.32 2.98
CA SER A 165 -4.57 -22.39 3.28
C SER A 165 -5.41 -23.10 2.20
N ILE A 166 -6.61 -23.52 2.61
CA ILE A 166 -7.68 -23.88 1.67
C ILE A 166 -8.25 -22.65 0.98
N PHE A 167 -8.19 -21.45 1.58
CA PHE A 167 -8.59 -20.19 0.96
C PHE A 167 -7.41 -19.63 0.17
N ILE A 168 -7.42 -19.90 -1.13
CA ILE A 168 -6.21 -19.75 -1.96
C ILE A 168 -5.99 -18.34 -2.50
N CYS A 169 -6.97 -17.46 -2.39
CA CYS A 169 -6.92 -16.16 -3.06
C CYS A 169 -6.95 -15.01 -2.05
N THR A 170 -6.16 -13.99 -2.31
CA THR A 170 -6.18 -12.70 -1.59
C THR A 170 -7.28 -11.77 -2.11
N LEU A 171 -7.90 -12.09 -3.24
CA LEU A 171 -8.90 -11.27 -3.93
C LEU A 171 -10.33 -11.79 -3.77
N CYS A 172 -10.51 -13.10 -3.66
CA CYS A 172 -11.83 -13.75 -3.55
C CYS A 172 -11.87 -14.79 -2.42
N ASP A 173 -13.05 -15.37 -2.21
CA ASP A 173 -13.32 -16.30 -1.11
C ASP A 173 -13.24 -17.78 -1.51
N ALA A 174 -12.84 -18.05 -2.76
CA ALA A 174 -12.81 -19.40 -3.30
C ALA A 174 -11.84 -20.29 -2.51
N THR A 175 -12.32 -21.49 -2.22
CA THR A 175 -11.46 -22.56 -1.73
C THR A 175 -10.62 -23.16 -2.86
N ARG A 176 -9.55 -23.88 -2.51
CA ARG A 176 -8.69 -24.60 -3.46
C ARG A 176 -9.49 -25.55 -4.35
N LEU A 177 -10.48 -26.25 -3.76
CA LEU A 177 -11.33 -27.17 -4.49
C LEU A 177 -12.25 -26.43 -5.47
N GLU A 178 -12.94 -25.39 -5.03
CA GLU A 178 -13.83 -24.59 -5.89
C GLU A 178 -13.05 -23.95 -7.05
N ALA A 179 -11.88 -23.38 -6.76
CA ALA A 179 -11.02 -22.79 -7.77
C ALA A 179 -10.52 -23.84 -8.79
N SER A 180 -10.23 -25.07 -8.36
CA SER A 180 -9.83 -26.15 -9.28
C SER A 180 -10.95 -26.60 -10.23
N GLN A 181 -12.21 -26.39 -9.85
CA GLN A 181 -13.38 -26.78 -10.64
C GLN A 181 -13.86 -25.65 -11.55
N ASN A 182 -13.92 -24.42 -11.03
CA ASN A 182 -14.44 -23.26 -11.72
C ASN A 182 -13.37 -22.59 -12.61
N LEU A 183 -12.12 -22.52 -12.13
CA LEU A 183 -10.91 -21.99 -12.78
C LEU A 183 -10.95 -20.48 -13.13
N VAL A 184 -12.02 -19.99 -13.74
CA VAL A 184 -12.06 -18.65 -14.39
C VAL A 184 -13.22 -17.76 -13.93
N PHE A 185 -14.31 -18.31 -13.38
CA PHE A 185 -15.46 -17.48 -12.97
C PHE A 185 -15.40 -17.12 -11.49
N HIS A 186 -14.50 -16.19 -11.17
CA HIS A 186 -14.39 -15.58 -9.85
C HIS A 186 -14.48 -14.06 -9.98
N SER A 187 -15.02 -13.40 -8.96
CA SER A 187 -15.01 -11.95 -8.82
C SER A 187 -14.16 -11.54 -7.63
N ILE A 188 -13.58 -10.35 -7.68
CA ILE A 188 -12.93 -9.74 -6.52
C ILE A 188 -14.03 -9.44 -5.49
N THR A 189 -13.92 -10.04 -4.30
CA THR A 189 -14.85 -9.83 -3.19
C THR A 189 -14.15 -9.20 -1.99
N ARG A 190 -12.91 -9.59 -1.72
CA ARG A 190 -12.14 -9.10 -0.56
C ARG A 190 -11.77 -7.63 -0.70
N SER A 191 -11.73 -6.97 0.44
CA SER A 191 -11.18 -5.62 0.62
C SER A 191 -10.66 -5.45 2.04
N HIS A 192 -9.79 -4.47 2.27
CA HIS A 192 -9.27 -4.17 3.61
C HIS A 192 -10.41 -3.93 4.63
N THR A 193 -11.41 -3.14 4.25
CA THR A 193 -12.59 -2.87 5.09
C THR A 193 -13.37 -4.14 5.42
N GLU A 194 -13.55 -5.03 4.46
CA GLU A 194 -14.23 -6.31 4.70
C GLU A 194 -13.39 -7.22 5.60
N ASN A 195 -12.07 -7.29 5.40
CA ASN A 195 -11.18 -8.07 6.24
C ASN A 195 -11.24 -7.59 7.71
N LEU A 196 -11.30 -6.27 7.96
CA LEU A 196 -11.49 -5.72 9.31
C LEU A 196 -12.81 -6.22 9.94
N GLN A 197 -13.91 -6.22 9.17
CA GLN A 197 -15.21 -6.73 9.65
C GLN A 197 -15.19 -8.24 9.93
N ARG A 198 -14.53 -9.00 9.05
CA ARG A 198 -14.35 -10.45 9.21
C ARG A 198 -13.51 -10.77 10.44
N TYR A 199 -12.44 -10.02 10.69
CA TYR A 199 -11.66 -10.16 11.91
C TYR A 199 -12.48 -9.85 13.17
N GLU A 200 -13.30 -8.79 13.17
CA GLU A 200 -14.17 -8.51 14.32
C GLU A 200 -15.20 -9.62 14.55
N THR A 201 -15.69 -10.24 13.47
CA THR A 201 -16.55 -11.45 13.56
C THR A 201 -15.79 -12.64 14.15
N TRP A 202 -14.56 -12.89 13.71
CA TRP A 202 -13.69 -13.93 14.25
C TRP A 202 -13.42 -13.74 15.75
N ARG A 203 -13.04 -12.52 16.14
CA ARG A 203 -12.69 -12.17 17.53
C ARG A 203 -13.89 -12.23 18.47
N SER A 204 -15.07 -11.81 18.01
CA SER A 204 -16.27 -11.74 18.85
C SER A 204 -17.12 -13.01 18.85
N ASN A 205 -17.00 -13.86 17.83
CA ASN A 205 -17.81 -15.05 17.59
C ASN A 205 -19.30 -14.83 17.96
N PRO A 206 -20.00 -13.92 17.26
CA PRO A 206 -21.35 -13.49 17.64
C PRO A 206 -22.41 -14.58 17.47
N HIS A 207 -22.07 -15.66 16.75
CA HIS A 207 -22.96 -16.78 16.47
C HIS A 207 -22.65 -18.03 17.31
N HIS A 208 -21.66 -17.97 18.20
CA HIS A 208 -21.22 -19.09 19.04
C HIS A 208 -20.89 -20.35 18.22
N GLU A 209 -20.28 -20.16 17.06
CA GLU A 209 -19.89 -21.22 16.15
C GLU A 209 -18.66 -21.97 16.65
N SER A 210 -18.50 -23.22 16.21
CA SER A 210 -17.23 -23.93 16.36
C SER A 210 -16.12 -23.24 15.55
N VAL A 211 -14.86 -23.56 15.85
CA VAL A 211 -13.71 -22.93 15.17
C VAL A 211 -13.74 -23.13 13.65
N ASP A 212 -14.14 -24.31 13.17
CA ASP A 212 -14.17 -24.63 11.74
C ASP A 212 -15.31 -23.90 11.02
N GLU A 213 -16.49 -23.83 11.65
CA GLU A 213 -17.63 -23.06 11.14
C GLU A 213 -17.32 -21.57 11.08
N LEU A 214 -16.75 -21.01 12.15
CA LEU A 214 -16.36 -19.61 12.22
C LEU A 214 -15.27 -19.28 11.20
N ARG A 215 -14.24 -20.13 11.07
CA ARG A 215 -13.18 -19.99 10.07
C ARG A 215 -13.75 -19.96 8.65
N ASN A 216 -14.74 -20.81 8.36
CA ASN A 216 -15.42 -20.81 7.08
C ASN A 216 -16.33 -19.57 6.88
N ARG A 217 -16.95 -19.04 7.94
CA ARG A 217 -17.73 -17.79 7.88
C ARG A 217 -16.85 -16.61 7.52
N VAL A 218 -15.69 -16.48 8.17
CA VAL A 218 -14.76 -15.36 7.97
C VAL A 218 -13.77 -15.59 6.83
N LYS A 219 -13.89 -16.73 6.13
CA LYS A 219 -13.05 -17.11 4.97
C LYS A 219 -11.55 -17.04 5.28
N GLY A 220 -11.15 -17.54 6.45
CA GLY A 220 -9.75 -17.59 6.87
C GLY A 220 -9.13 -16.24 7.28
N VAL A 221 -9.93 -15.20 7.52
CA VAL A 221 -9.45 -13.98 8.19
C VAL A 221 -9.45 -14.20 9.71
N SER A 222 -8.26 -14.40 10.28
CA SER A 222 -8.11 -14.77 11.70
C SER A 222 -7.15 -13.87 12.48
N ALA A 223 -6.45 -12.98 11.78
CA ALA A 223 -5.63 -11.91 12.34
C ALA A 223 -6.20 -10.54 11.93
N LYS A 224 -5.84 -9.49 12.66
CA LYS A 224 -6.34 -8.14 12.39
C LYS A 224 -5.55 -7.53 11.22
N PRO A 225 -6.21 -7.12 10.12
CA PRO A 225 -5.54 -6.34 9.08
C PRO A 225 -4.95 -5.06 9.64
N PHE A 226 -3.76 -4.66 9.17
CA PHE A 226 -3.12 -3.42 9.63
C PHE A 226 -2.61 -2.50 8.50
N ILE A 227 -2.33 -3.01 7.29
CA ILE A 227 -2.04 -2.20 6.10
C ILE A 227 -3.14 -2.43 5.08
N GLU A 228 -3.72 -1.35 4.56
CA GLU A 228 -4.64 -1.43 3.41
C GLU A 228 -3.85 -1.68 2.13
N THR A 229 -4.03 -2.87 1.58
CA THR A 229 -3.53 -3.25 0.25
C THR A 229 -4.64 -3.14 -0.79
N VAL A 230 -4.25 -2.97 -2.06
CA VAL A 230 -5.21 -2.97 -3.17
C VAL A 230 -5.33 -4.39 -3.71
N PRO A 231 -6.56 -4.96 -3.80
CA PRO A 231 -6.78 -6.22 -4.48
C PRO A 231 -6.35 -6.11 -5.96
N SER A 232 -5.22 -6.71 -6.32
CA SER A 232 -4.59 -6.63 -7.65
C SER A 232 -3.98 -7.95 -8.11
#